data_AF-A0A429I8J0-F1
#
_entry.id   AF-A0A429I8J0-F1
#
_cell.length_a   1.000
_cell.length_b   1.000
_cell.length_c   1.000
_cell.angle_alpha   90.00
_cell.angle_beta   90.00
_cell.angle_gamma   90.00
#
_symmetry.space_group_name_H-M   'P 1'
#
loop_
_entity.id
_entity.type
_entity.pdbx_description
1 polymer ?
#
loop_
_entity_poly.entity_id
_entity_poly.type
_entity_poly.pdbx_seq_one_letter_code
_entity_poly.pdbx_strand_id
1 'polypeptide(L)'
;MGTPPYDAVLCDYDGVVNLWGPDGMTALDRSWGPVERSLAAVAFEAGLLEAAVTGHLSDEQWRRRFAEGLAPVCGSAGRAS
;
A
#
# COMPACT_ATOMS: atom_id res chain seq x y z
N MET A 1 20.63 3.56 36.74
CA MET A 1 19.92 3.17 35.50
C MET A 1 19.52 4.46 34.82
N GLY A 2 19.92 4.69 33.56
CA GLY A 2 19.59 5.93 32.85
C GLY A 2 18.11 5.96 32.46
N THR A 3 17.54 7.16 32.34
CA THR A 3 16.21 7.36 31.80
C THR A 3 16.16 6.81 30.37
N PRO A 4 15.14 6.01 30.00
CA PRO A 4 14.99 5.56 28.62
C PRO A 4 14.82 6.77 27.69
N PRO A 5 15.25 6.67 26.42
CA PRO A 5 15.16 7.78 25.46
C PRO A 5 13.72 8.18 25.13
N TYR A 6 12.74 7.33 25.43
CA TYR A 6 11.31 7.56 25.23
C TYR A 6 10.49 6.94 26.38
N ASP A 7 9.38 7.60 26.74
CA ASP A 7 8.46 7.13 27.79
C ASP A 7 7.39 6.16 27.27
N ALA A 8 7.10 6.18 25.96
CA ALA A 8 6.09 5.36 25.31
C ALA A 8 6.42 5.10 23.83
N VAL A 9 5.79 4.08 23.26
CA VAL A 9 5.86 3.73 21.84
C VAL A 9 4.44 3.52 21.31
N LEU A 10 4.14 4.10 20.15
CA LEU A 10 2.89 3.85 19.43
C LEU A 10 3.12 2.67 18.49
N CYS A 11 2.33 1.61 18.67
CA CYS A 11 2.33 0.47 17.77
C CYS A 11 1.16 0.55 16.78
N ASP A 12 1.29 -0.19 15.69
CA ASP A 12 0.21 -0.49 14.76
C ASP A 12 -0.91 -1.28 15.47
N TYR A 13 -2.04 -1.49 14.80
CA TYR A 13 -3.23 -2.16 15.35
C TYR A 13 -2.93 -3.56 15.93
N ASP A 14 -1.98 -4.29 15.34
CA ASP A 14 -1.54 -5.61 15.77
C ASP A 14 -0.47 -5.60 16.88
N GLY A 15 -0.11 -4.43 17.39
CA GLY A 15 0.90 -4.25 18.44
C GLY A 15 2.33 -4.20 17.93
N VAL A 16 2.55 -4.18 16.61
CA VAL A 16 3.89 -4.14 16.00
C VAL A 16 4.31 -2.70 15.67
N VAL A 17 5.60 -2.39 15.86
CA VAL A 17 6.22 -1.18 15.32
C VAL A 17 6.83 -1.53 13.97
N ASN A 18 6.19 -1.09 12.89
CA ASN A 18 6.66 -1.36 11.54
C ASN A 18 7.69 -0.32 11.10
N LEU A 19 8.89 -0.78 10.73
CA LEU A 19 9.87 0.04 10.01
C LEU A 19 9.64 -0.15 8.51
N TRP A 20 8.83 0.73 7.92
CA TRP A 20 8.63 0.74 6.48
C TRP A 20 9.82 1.43 5.80
N GLY A 21 10.67 0.64 5.14
CA GLY A 21 11.69 1.19 4.25
C GLY A 21 11.03 1.90 3.05
N PRO A 22 11.62 2.99 2.53
CA PRO A 22 11.03 3.78 1.46
C PRO A 22 10.86 3.01 0.14
N ASP A 23 11.57 1.89 -0.03
CA ASP A 23 11.74 1.25 -1.32
C ASP A 23 10.76 0.09 -1.61
N GLY A 24 9.88 -0.31 -0.69
CA GLY A 24 9.07 -1.53 -0.86
C GLY A 24 8.22 -1.55 -2.14
N MET A 25 7.32 -0.58 -2.29
CA MET A 25 6.48 -0.46 -3.50
C MET A 25 7.28 -0.02 -4.73
N THR A 26 8.28 0.83 -4.56
CA THR A 26 9.13 1.31 -5.65
C THR A 26 9.98 0.19 -6.26
N ALA A 27 10.52 -0.72 -5.44
CA ALA A 27 11.25 -1.89 -5.90
C ALA A 27 10.32 -2.85 -6.66
N LEU A 28 9.09 -3.03 -6.18
CA LEU A 28 8.07 -3.83 -6.87
C LEU A 28 7.70 -3.22 -8.23
N ASP A 29 7.41 -1.91 -8.28
CA ASP A 29 7.16 -1.18 -9.53
C ASP A 29 8.28 -1.44 -10.55
N ARG A 30 9.56 -1.28 -10.15
CA ARG A 30 10.72 -1.51 -11.03
C ARG A 30 10.82 -2.95 -11.54
N SER A 31 10.43 -3.93 -10.72
CA SER A 31 10.53 -5.34 -11.09
C SER A 31 9.41 -5.82 -12.01
N TRP A 32 8.25 -5.16 -12.03
CA TRP A 32 7.06 -5.60 -12.75
C TRP A 32 6.56 -4.65 -13.86
N GLY A 33 6.97 -3.38 -13.86
CA GLY A 33 6.43 -2.37 -14.78
C GLY A 33 7.43 -1.30 -15.25
N PRO A 34 7.12 -0.58 -16.35
CA PRO A 34 7.99 0.45 -16.93
C PRO A 34 7.87 1.83 -16.26
N VAL A 35 6.88 2.05 -15.39
CA VAL A 35 6.59 3.35 -14.76
C VAL A 35 6.69 3.21 -13.24
N GLU A 36 7.72 3.80 -12.67
CA GLU A 36 7.86 3.91 -11.21
C GLU A 36 6.64 4.61 -10.59
N ARG A 37 6.25 4.20 -9.38
CA ARG A 37 5.17 4.77 -8.56
C ARG A 37 3.74 4.43 -9.01
N SER A 38 3.57 3.46 -9.90
CA SER A 38 2.25 3.01 -10.36
C SER A 38 1.44 2.37 -9.23
N LEU A 39 2.06 1.49 -8.43
CA LEU A 39 1.40 0.86 -7.29
C LEU A 39 0.93 1.90 -6.25
N ALA A 40 1.79 2.86 -5.91
CA ALA A 40 1.48 3.86 -4.91
C ALA A 40 0.39 4.82 -5.40
N ALA A 41 0.41 5.21 -6.68
CA ALA A 41 -0.60 6.08 -7.25
C ALA A 41 -2.00 5.48 -7.18
N VAL A 42 -2.14 4.17 -7.42
CA VAL A 42 -3.45 3.49 -7.38
C VAL A 42 -3.87 3.18 -5.94
N ALA A 43 -2.97 2.67 -5.08
CA ALA A 43 -3.31 2.29 -3.70
C ALA A 43 -3.73 3.48 -2.85
N PHE A 44 -3.12 4.64 -3.08
CA PHE A 44 -3.34 5.88 -2.33
C PHE A 44 -4.19 6.90 -3.10
N GLU A 45 -4.90 6.48 -4.15
CA GLU A 45 -5.97 7.29 -4.72
C GLU A 45 -6.97 7.61 -3.60
N ALA A 46 -7.27 8.91 -3.42
CA ALA A 46 -7.91 9.40 -2.21
C ALA A 46 -9.25 8.71 -1.91
N GLY A 47 -10.09 8.51 -2.93
CA GLY A 47 -11.39 7.87 -2.76
C GLY A 47 -11.26 6.37 -2.43
N LEU A 48 -10.35 5.67 -3.10
CA LEU A 48 -10.10 4.24 -2.86
C LEU A 48 -9.50 3.99 -1.47
N LEU A 49 -8.53 4.82 -1.06
CA LEU A 49 -7.88 4.73 0.24
C LEU A 49 -8.88 4.96 1.38
N GLU A 50 -9.62 6.07 1.33
CA GLU A 50 -10.60 6.41 2.36
C GLU A 50 -11.63 5.30 2.51
N ALA A 51 -12.20 4.82 1.39
CA ALA A 51 -13.20 3.77 1.41
C ALA A 51 -12.67 2.44 1.97
N ALA A 52 -11.40 2.10 1.72
CA ALA A 52 -10.78 0.90 2.26
C ALA A 52 -10.56 1.00 3.78
N VAL A 53 -9.92 2.08 4.25
CA VAL A 53 -9.54 2.22 5.67
C VAL A 53 -10.74 2.47 6.59
N THR A 54 -11.85 2.96 6.04
CA THR A 54 -13.12 3.16 6.76
C THR A 54 -14.08 1.98 6.65
N GLY A 55 -13.72 0.92 5.92
CA GLY A 55 -14.53 -0.29 5.76
C GLY A 55 -15.73 -0.17 4.82
N HIS A 56 -15.81 0.88 4.00
CA HIS A 56 -16.80 0.99 2.92
C HIS A 56 -16.53 0.03 1.76
N LEU A 57 -15.30 -0.49 1.66
CA LEU A 57 -14.92 -1.58 0.76
C LEU A 57 -14.44 -2.78 1.57
N SER A 58 -14.85 -3.97 1.17
CA SER A 58 -14.18 -5.19 1.60
C SER A 58 -12.78 -5.29 0.98
N ASP A 59 -11.90 -6.10 1.57
CA ASP A 59 -10.57 -6.40 1.01
C ASP A 59 -10.67 -6.92 -0.44
N GLU A 60 -11.61 -7.83 -0.72
CA GLU A 60 -11.84 -8.35 -2.07
C GLU A 60 -12.25 -7.25 -3.07
N GLN A 61 -13.17 -6.37 -2.65
CA GLN A 61 -13.61 -5.25 -3.48
C GLN A 61 -12.47 -4.26 -3.74
N TRP A 62 -11.64 -4.00 -2.73
CA TRP A 62 -10.47 -3.15 -2.87
C TRP A 62 -9.45 -3.76 -3.83
N ARG A 63 -9.09 -5.04 -3.67
CA ARG A 63 -8.14 -5.75 -4.56
C ARG A 63 -8.58 -5.72 -6.01
N ARG A 64 -9.87 -5.94 -6.27
CA ARG A 64 -10.42 -5.86 -7.63
C ARG A 64 -10.25 -4.46 -8.23
N ARG A 65 -10.63 -3.41 -7.50
CA ARG A 65 -10.50 -2.02 -7.98
C ARG A 65 -9.05 -1.60 -8.16
N PHE A 66 -8.17 -2.06 -7.27
CA PHE A 66 -6.74 -1.84 -7.37
C PHE A 66 -6.16 -2.47 -8.66
N ALA A 67 -6.51 -3.73 -8.95
CA ALA A 67 -6.11 -4.42 -10.18
C ALA A 67 -6.67 -3.72 -11.45
N GLU A 68 -7.93 -3.29 -11.41
CA GLU A 68 -8.55 -2.50 -12.49
C GLU A 68 -7.78 -1.18 -12.73
N GLY A 69 -7.38 -0.49 -11.67
CA GLY A 69 -6.57 0.74 -11.75
C GLY A 69 -5.14 0.52 -12.27
N LEU A 70 -4.57 -0.66 -12.05
CA LEU A 70 -3.25 -1.04 -12.57
C LEU A 70 -3.27 -1.57 -14.01
N ALA A 71 -4.40 -2.09 -14.49
CA ALA A 71 -4.49 -2.68 -15.83
C ALA A 71 -3.95 -1.77 -16.98
N PRO A 72 -4.16 -0.43 -16.98
CA PRO A 72 -3.59 0.45 -18.00
C PRO A 72 -2.06 0.50 -18.01
N VAL A 73 -1.41 0.31 -16.85
CA VAL A 73 0.06 0.35 -16.71
C VAL A 73 0.71 -1.04 -16.84
N CYS A 74 -0.03 -2.11 -16.56
CA CYS A 74 0.46 -3.49 -16.65
C CYS A 74 0.30 -4.13 -18.04
N GLY A 75 -0.43 -3.48 -18.97
CA GLY A 75 -0.63 -3.94 -20.35
C GLY A 75 -1.70 -5.02 -20.53
N SER A 76 -2.17 -5.65 -19.44
CA SER A 76 -3.37 -6.51 -19.44
C SER A 76 -3.89 -6.73 -18.01
N ALA A 77 -5.18 -7.06 -17.88
CA ALA A 77 -5.81 -7.36 -16.59
C ALA A 77 -5.18 -8.59 -15.89
N GLY A 78 -4.77 -9.62 -16.65
CA GLY A 78 -4.12 -10.80 -16.09
C GLY A 78 -2.71 -10.56 -15.55
N ARG A 79 -2.09 -9.41 -15.86
CA ARG A 79 -0.82 -8.97 -15.26
C ARG A 79 -1.01 -8.07 -14.03
N ALA A 80 -2.24 -7.63 -13.79
CA ALA A 80 -2.61 -6.73 -12.68
C ALA A 80 -3.28 -7.47 -11.51
N SER A 81 -3.55 -8.78 -11.65
CA SER A 81 -4.24 -9.64 -10.69
C SER A 81 -3.30 -10.45 -9.80
#